data_AF-A0A427MZD0-F1
#
_entry.id   AF-A0A427MZD0-F1
#
_cell.length_a   1.000
_cell.length_b   1.000
_cell.length_c   1.000
_cell.angle_alpha   90.00
_cell.angle_beta   90.00
_cell.angle_gamma   90.00
#
_symmetry.space_group_name_H-M   'P 1'
#
loop_
_entity.id
_entity.type
_entity.pdbx_description
1 polymer ?
#
loop_
_entity_poly.entity_id
_entity_poly.type
_entity_poly.pdbx_seq_one_letter_code
_entity_poly.pdbx_strand_id
1 'polypeptide(L)'
;MTYVVTDNCIKCKYTDCVEVCPVDCFYEGENFLVIHPDECIDCGVCEPECPAEAIKPDTEPGLDKWLKINTEYATIWPNITVKKDPLPEAKEMDGEAGKFEKYFSEKPGSGD
;
A
#
# COMPACT_ATOMS: atom_id res chain seq x y z
N MET A 1 1.29 9.17 14.05
CA MET A 1 1.10 7.71 13.91
C MET A 1 0.33 7.54 12.64
N THR A 2 0.77 6.61 11.81
CA THR A 2 0.17 6.34 10.51
C THR A 2 0.19 4.84 10.28
N TYR A 3 -0.59 4.39 9.32
CA TYR A 3 -0.41 3.09 8.73
C TYR A 3 0.58 3.17 7.56
N VAL A 4 1.27 2.07 7.31
CA VAL A 4 2.20 1.91 6.19
C VAL A 4 1.91 0.61 5.45
N VAL A 5 2.02 0.65 4.13
CA VAL A 5 1.98 -0.53 3.28
C VAL A 5 3.39 -1.13 3.17
N THR A 6 3.50 -2.45 3.26
CA THR A 6 4.76 -3.19 3.33
C THR A 6 4.92 -4.19 2.18
N ASP A 7 6.02 -4.96 2.20
CA ASP A 7 6.49 -5.85 1.15
C ASP A 7 5.40 -6.67 0.46
N ASN A 8 4.48 -7.25 1.23
CA ASN A 8 3.55 -8.22 0.69
C ASN A 8 2.49 -7.61 -0.25
N CYS A 9 2.31 -6.29 -0.28
CA CYS A 9 1.41 -5.66 -1.25
C CYS A 9 2.00 -5.67 -2.68
N ILE A 10 3.32 -5.69 -2.81
CA ILE A 10 4.00 -5.60 -4.12
C ILE A 10 3.61 -6.82 -4.98
N LYS A 11 3.18 -6.55 -6.22
CA LYS A 11 2.58 -7.52 -7.16
C LYS A 11 1.30 -8.22 -6.69
N CYS A 12 0.79 -7.94 -5.49
CA CYS A 12 -0.54 -8.35 -5.07
C CYS A 12 -1.55 -7.26 -5.44
N LYS A 13 -1.37 -6.05 -4.90
CA LYS A 13 -2.17 -4.86 -5.18
C LYS A 13 -3.67 -5.18 -5.30
N TYR A 14 -4.23 -5.77 -4.24
CA TYR A 14 -5.66 -6.15 -4.19
C TYR A 14 -6.61 -4.95 -4.18
N THR A 15 -6.17 -3.83 -3.60
CA THR A 15 -6.89 -2.55 -3.50
C THR A 15 -8.13 -2.52 -2.59
N ASP A 16 -8.48 -3.59 -1.87
CA ASP A 16 -9.59 -3.60 -0.91
C ASP A 16 -9.49 -2.50 0.16
N CYS A 17 -8.25 -2.14 0.54
CA CYS A 17 -7.97 -1.12 1.55
C CYS A 17 -8.48 0.29 1.20
N VAL A 18 -8.66 0.60 -0.10
CA VAL A 18 -9.09 1.93 -0.53
C VAL A 18 -10.59 2.15 -0.27
N GLU A 19 -11.42 1.11 -0.31
CA GLU A 19 -12.89 1.23 -0.11
C GLU A 19 -13.26 1.64 1.31
N VAL A 20 -12.40 1.35 2.28
CA VAL A 20 -12.65 1.60 3.70
C VAL A 20 -11.94 2.83 4.22
N CYS A 21 -11.09 3.48 3.42
CA CYS A 21 -10.34 4.65 3.85
C CYS A 21 -11.26 5.88 3.93
N PRO A 22 -11.49 6.47 5.12
CA PRO A 22 -12.43 7.59 5.26
C PRO A 22 -11.89 8.94 4.76
N VAL A 23 -10.61 9.00 4.42
CA VAL A 23 -9.87 10.23 4.06
C VAL A 23 -9.10 10.09 2.75
N ASP A 24 -9.35 9.01 1.99
CA ASP A 24 -8.80 8.80 0.65
C ASP A 24 -7.27 8.92 0.55
N CYS A 25 -6.53 8.53 1.60
CA CYS A 25 -5.08 8.77 1.68
C CYS A 25 -4.19 7.69 1.00
N PHE A 26 -4.72 6.96 0.03
CA PHE A 26 -3.99 5.94 -0.72
C PHE A 26 -3.50 6.46 -2.07
N TYR A 27 -2.27 6.08 -2.43
CA TYR A 27 -1.62 6.51 -3.67
C TYR A 27 -1.09 5.29 -4.43
N GLU A 28 -1.23 5.33 -5.75
CA GLU A 28 -1.14 4.16 -6.62
C GLU A 28 0.15 4.12 -7.45
N GLY A 29 0.96 3.09 -7.26
CA GLY A 29 2.04 2.72 -8.15
C GLY A 29 1.62 1.66 -9.16
N GLU A 30 2.50 1.35 -10.13
CA GLU A 30 2.27 0.31 -11.13
C GLU A 30 1.89 -1.04 -10.48
N ASN A 31 2.58 -1.42 -9.39
CA ASN A 31 2.41 -2.71 -8.73
C ASN A 31 2.37 -2.67 -7.19
N PHE A 32 2.14 -1.50 -6.60
CA PHE A 32 2.15 -1.28 -5.16
C PHE A 32 1.21 -0.11 -4.79
N LEU A 33 0.72 -0.08 -3.55
CA LEU A 33 0.00 1.05 -2.98
C LEU A 33 0.79 1.61 -1.80
N VAL A 34 0.63 2.91 -1.54
CA VAL A 34 1.18 3.57 -0.35
C VAL A 34 0.15 4.44 0.34
N ILE A 35 0.36 4.68 1.63
CA ILE A 35 -0.47 5.55 2.48
C ILE A 35 0.28 6.87 2.71
N HIS A 36 -0.39 8.01 2.51
CA HIS A 36 0.20 9.30 2.84
C HIS A 36 0.18 9.53 4.36
N PRO A 37 1.36 9.68 5.01
CA PRO A 37 1.45 9.70 6.47
C PRO A 37 0.77 10.91 7.12
N ASP A 38 0.79 12.08 6.45
CA ASP A 38 0.17 13.30 6.98
C ASP A 38 -1.35 13.35 6.78
N GLU A 39 -1.90 12.53 5.88
CA GLU A 39 -3.34 12.46 5.61
C GLU A 39 -4.01 11.31 6.37
N CYS A 40 -3.25 10.25 6.67
CA CYS A 40 -3.72 9.15 7.49
C CYS A 40 -4.11 9.64 8.89
N ILE A 41 -5.35 9.31 9.29
CA ILE A 41 -5.90 9.66 10.60
C ILE A 41 -5.82 8.52 11.63
N ASP A 42 -5.03 7.47 11.35
CA ASP A 42 -4.77 6.35 12.28
C ASP A 42 -6.04 5.62 12.76
N CYS A 43 -7.02 5.45 11.85
CA CYS A 43 -8.29 4.81 12.20
C CYS A 43 -8.24 3.26 12.19
N GLY A 44 -7.23 2.67 11.56
CA GLY A 44 -6.97 1.22 11.57
C GLY A 44 -7.91 0.33 10.77
N VAL A 45 -8.90 0.88 10.08
CA VAL A 45 -9.90 0.09 9.33
C VAL A 45 -9.33 -0.62 8.10
N CYS A 46 -8.25 -0.11 7.52
CA CYS A 46 -7.65 -0.69 6.31
C CYS A 46 -6.76 -1.92 6.59
N GLU A 47 -6.24 -2.08 7.81
CA GLU A 47 -5.39 -3.20 8.19
C GLU A 47 -6.08 -4.57 8.02
N PRO A 48 -7.28 -4.83 8.60
CA PRO A 48 -7.95 -6.12 8.49
C PRO A 48 -8.51 -6.40 7.08
N GLU A 49 -8.67 -5.37 6.26
CA GLU A 49 -9.23 -5.50 4.90
C GLU A 49 -8.17 -5.90 3.87
N CYS A 50 -6.88 -5.78 4.19
CA CYS A 50 -5.81 -6.16 3.26
C CYS A 50 -5.65 -7.69 3.20
N PRO A 51 -5.98 -8.36 2.06
CA PRO A 51 -5.87 -9.81 1.98
C PRO A 51 -4.43 -10.32 2.10
N ALA A 52 -3.46 -9.47 1.74
CA ALA A 52 -2.02 -9.73 1.85
C ALA A 52 -1.45 -9.47 3.25
N GLU A 53 -2.26 -9.02 4.22
CA GLU A 53 -1.82 -8.60 5.56
C GLU A 53 -0.65 -7.59 5.53
N ALA A 54 -0.60 -6.77 4.46
CA ALA A 54 0.55 -5.93 4.13
C ALA A 54 0.52 -4.54 4.78
N ILE A 55 -0.54 -4.21 5.52
CA ILE A 55 -0.74 -2.91 6.16
C ILE A 55 -0.45 -3.06 7.65
N LYS A 56 0.40 -2.17 8.19
CA LYS A 56 0.84 -2.19 9.60
C LYS A 56 0.91 -0.78 10.18
N PRO A 57 0.71 -0.59 11.49
CA PRO A 57 0.93 0.69 12.13
C PRO A 57 2.44 1.01 12.19
N ASP A 58 2.83 2.26 11.93
CA ASP A 58 4.23 2.73 11.91
C ASP A 58 4.96 2.60 13.26
N THR A 59 4.21 2.34 14.32
CA THR A 59 4.72 2.08 15.67
C THR A 59 5.31 0.67 15.85
N GLU A 60 5.06 -0.26 14.91
CA GLU A 60 5.69 -1.57 14.93
C GLU A 60 7.20 -1.49 14.61
N PRO A 61 8.03 -2.31 15.28
CA PRO A 61 9.48 -2.26 15.11
C PRO A 61 9.91 -2.71 13.70
N GLY A 62 10.87 -1.99 13.11
CA GLY A 62 11.47 -2.35 11.82
C GLY A 62 10.76 -1.79 10.59
N LEU A 63 9.80 -0.89 10.76
CA LEU A 63 9.04 -0.28 9.66
C LEU A 63 9.59 1.07 9.17
N ASP A 64 10.71 1.56 9.71
CA ASP A 64 11.33 2.84 9.30
C ASP A 64 11.57 2.94 7.79
N LYS A 65 11.94 1.82 7.15
CA LYS A 65 12.11 1.73 5.69
C LYS A 65 10.78 1.98 4.98
N TRP A 66 9.71 1.34 5.43
CA TRP A 66 8.39 1.41 4.83
C TRP A 66 7.75 2.77 5.02
N LEU A 67 7.93 3.39 6.18
CA LEU A 67 7.48 4.76 6.41
C LEU A 67 8.08 5.73 5.37
N LYS A 68 9.40 5.63 5.11
CA LYS A 68 10.06 6.46 4.09
C LYS A 68 9.52 6.21 2.69
N ILE A 69 9.38 4.95 2.30
CA ILE A 69 8.83 4.57 0.99
C ILE A 69 7.41 5.12 0.83
N ASN A 70 6.55 4.91 1.83
CA ASN A 70 5.16 5.39 1.77
C ASN A 70 5.10 6.91 1.64
N THR A 71 5.91 7.62 2.43
CA THR A 71 6.02 9.09 2.38
C THR A 71 6.48 9.58 1.00
N GLU A 72 7.55 8.99 0.46
CA GLU A 72 8.12 9.41 -0.83
C GLU A 72 7.12 9.20 -1.97
N TYR A 73 6.59 7.99 -2.10
CA TYR A 73 5.73 7.65 -3.23
C TYR A 73 4.33 8.28 -3.15
N ALA A 74 3.84 8.56 -1.94
CA ALA A 74 2.57 9.29 -1.77
C ALA A 74 2.62 10.72 -2.33
N THR A 75 3.82 11.32 -2.47
CA THR A 75 3.95 12.68 -3.04
C THR A 75 4.06 12.71 -4.57
N ILE A 76 4.29 11.57 -5.22
CA ILE A 76 4.57 11.50 -6.66
C ILE A 76 3.63 10.58 -7.44
N TRP A 77 2.95 9.65 -6.77
CA TRP A 77 1.96 8.78 -7.40
C TRP A 77 0.57 9.43 -7.39
N PRO A 78 -0.31 9.04 -8.32
CA PRO A 78 -1.69 9.51 -8.30
C PRO A 78 -2.46 8.89 -7.14
N ASN A 79 -3.47 9.61 -6.66
CA ASN A 79 -4.40 9.13 -5.65
C ASN A 79 -5.30 7.99 -6.21
N ILE A 80 -5.74 7.09 -5.34
CA ILE A 80 -6.71 6.03 -5.67
C ILE A 80 -7.76 5.93 -4.56
N THR A 81 -9.03 6.05 -4.96
CA THR A 81 -10.20 6.06 -4.08
C THR A 81 -11.17 4.92 -4.37
N VAL A 82 -11.03 4.28 -5.54
CA VAL A 82 -11.93 3.23 -6.02
C VAL A 82 -11.17 1.91 -6.14
N LYS A 83 -11.79 0.83 -5.63
CA LYS A 83 -11.28 -0.53 -5.79
C LYS A 83 -11.18 -0.92 -7.26
N LYS A 84 -10.08 -1.59 -7.58
CA LYS A 84 -9.79 -2.18 -8.88
C LYS A 84 -9.60 -3.69 -8.71
N ASP A 85 -9.64 -4.40 -9.83
CA ASP A 85 -9.28 -5.81 -9.80
C ASP A 85 -7.80 -5.97 -9.37
N PRO A 86 -7.49 -6.98 -8.54
CA PRO A 86 -6.11 -7.31 -8.19
C PRO A 86 -5.25 -7.60 -9.42
N LEU A 87 -3.93 -7.57 -9.25
CA LEU A 87 -3.03 -7.98 -10.32
C LEU A 87 -3.24 -9.46 -10.70
N PRO A 88 -3.04 -9.85 -11.97
CA PRO A 88 -3.29 -11.22 -12.42
C PRO A 88 -2.54 -12.28 -11.61
N GLU A 89 -1.32 -11.97 -11.18
CA GLU A 89 -0.44 -12.82 -10.38
C GLU A 89 -0.59 -12.64 -8.86
N ALA A 90 -1.59 -11.89 -8.38
CA ALA A 90 -1.66 -11.48 -6.98
C ALA A 90 -1.64 -12.65 -6.00
N LYS A 91 -2.37 -13.72 -6.33
CA LYS A 91 -2.50 -14.91 -5.49
C LYS A 91 -1.21 -15.73 -5.43
N GLU A 92 -0.47 -15.80 -6.52
CA GLU A 92 0.83 -16.49 -6.59
C GLU A 92 1.91 -15.71 -5.84
N MET A 93 1.81 -14.38 -5.85
CA MET A 93 2.78 -13.48 -5.23
C MET A 93 2.53 -13.27 -3.73
N ASP A 94 1.37 -13.64 -3.22
CA ASP A 94 0.99 -13.48 -1.82
C ASP A 94 1.83 -14.38 -0.90
N GLY A 95 2.49 -13.77 0.09
CA GLY A 95 3.37 -14.45 1.03
C GLY A 95 4.81 -14.65 0.54
N GLU A 96 5.14 -14.29 -0.70
CA GLU A 96 6.54 -14.23 -1.13
C GLU A 96 7.25 -13.06 -0.43
N ALA A 97 8.42 -13.34 0.15
CA ALA A 97 9.24 -12.34 0.83
C ALA A 97 10.30 -11.69 -0.09
N GLY A 98 10.63 -10.43 0.21
CA GLY A 98 11.63 -9.64 -0.49
C GLY A 98 11.16 -9.19 -1.87
N LYS A 99 9.86 -8.90 -1.99
CA LYS A 99 9.26 -8.46 -3.25
C LYS A 99 9.70 -7.06 -3.62
N PHE A 100 10.05 -6.23 -2.64
CA PHE A 100 10.62 -4.91 -2.88
C PHE A 100 11.87 -4.98 -3.73
N GLU A 101 12.85 -5.80 -3.35
CA GLU A 101 14.12 -5.90 -4.06
C GLU A 101 13.99 -6.60 -5.43
N LYS A 102 12.99 -7.49 -5.58
CA LYS A 102 12.83 -8.29 -6.81
C LYS A 102 11.95 -7.64 -7.86
N TYR A 103 10.91 -6.91 -7.44
CA TYR A 103 9.79 -6.60 -8.31
C TYR A 103 9.27 -5.17 -8.20
N PHE A 104 9.69 -4.40 -7.20
CA PHE A 104 9.19 -3.04 -7.02
C PHE A 104 9.36 -2.19 -8.29
N SER A 105 8.32 -1.42 -8.61
CA SER A 105 8.35 -0.45 -9.70
C SER A 105 8.08 0.95 -9.15
N GLU A 106 8.94 1.90 -9.51
CA GLU A 106 8.80 3.31 -9.14
C GLU A 106 7.74 4.03 -9.99
N LYS A 107 7.24 3.39 -11.04
CA LYS A 107 6.30 4.01 -11.98
C LYS A 107 4.94 4.26 -11.32
N PRO A 108 4.29 5.40 -11.63
CA PRO A 108 2.94 5.67 -11.16
C PRO A 108 1.94 4.67 -11.76
N GLY A 109 0.88 4.39 -11.01
CA GLY A 109 -0.31 3.68 -11.46
C GLY A 109 -1.24 4.58 -12.27
N SER A 110 -2.48 4.13 -12.47
CA SER A 110 -3.47 4.88 -13.26
C SER A 110 -4.19 5.96 -12.45
N GLY A 111 -4.27 5.82 -11.12
CA GLY A 111 -5.11 6.64 -10.26
C GLY A 111 -6.60 6.50 -10.59
N ASP A 112 -7.41 7.37 -10.00
CA ASP A 112 -8.78 7.67 -10.43
C ASP A 112 -9.10 9.17 -10.41
#